data_AF-A0A2W6DW49-F1
#
_entry.id   AF-A0A2W6DW49-F1
#
_cell.length_a   1.000
_cell.length_b   1.000
_cell.length_c   1.000
_cell.angle_alpha   90.00
_cell.angle_beta   90.00
_cell.angle_gamma   90.00
#
_symmetry.space_group_name_H-M   'P 1'
#
loop_
_entity.id
_entity.type
_entity.pdbx_description
1 polymer ?
#
loop_
_entity_poly.entity_id
_entity_poly.type
_entity_poly.pdbx_seq_one_letter_code
_entity_poly.pdbx_strand_id
1 'polypeptide(L)'
;AIGDIVVFHPPAGAETNTCAIRPPAGQACATPDRRSSKELFVKRIVAGPGDRISISHGHVIRNATLASEDFISPCGDQPEGCDFPRTFTVAAGRYYMLGDNRGASDDSRYWGPVAPASIIGRVQRVGP
;
A
#
# COMPACT_ATOMS: atom_id res chain seq x y z
N ALA A 1 2.20 -6.64 11.14
CA ALA A 1 3.59 -6.35 10.79
C ALA A 1 3.74 -6.48 9.28
N ILE A 2 3.74 -7.68 8.72
CA ILE A 2 3.44 -7.89 7.30
C ILE A 2 2.31 -8.91 7.28
N GLY A 3 1.29 -8.70 6.47
CA GLY A 3 0.08 -9.52 6.45
C GLY A 3 -1.05 -9.01 7.35
N ASP A 4 -0.79 -8.20 8.37
CA ASP A 4 -1.87 -7.65 9.21
C ASP A 4 -2.79 -6.73 8.40
N ILE A 5 -4.09 -6.85 8.63
CA ILE A 5 -5.09 -5.86 8.23
C ILE A 5 -5.21 -4.83 9.35
N VAL A 6 -5.13 -3.55 9.01
CA VAL A 6 -5.11 -2.46 9.98
C VAL A 6 -6.11 -1.37 9.64
N VAL A 7 -6.64 -0.73 10.68
CA VAL A 7 -7.42 0.51 10.60
C VAL A 7 -6.48 1.67 10.91
N PHE A 8 -6.46 2.71 10.09
CA PHE A 8 -5.52 3.82 10.20
C PHE A 8 -6.05 5.10 9.56
N HIS A 9 -5.44 6.23 9.94
CA HIS A 9 -5.57 7.49 9.21
C HIS A 9 -4.51 7.54 8.09
N PRO A 10 -4.91 7.59 6.81
CA PRO A 10 -3.94 7.63 5.71
C PRO A 10 -3.27 9.01 5.64
N PRO A 11 -2.21 9.18 4.83
CA PRO A 11 -1.69 10.49 4.48
C PRO A 11 -2.76 11.38 3.86
N ALA A 12 -2.65 12.69 4.03
CA ALA A 12 -3.50 13.64 3.31
C ALA A 12 -3.35 13.45 1.79
N GLY A 13 -4.45 13.59 1.04
CA GLY A 13 -4.50 13.30 -0.39
C GLY A 13 -4.83 11.85 -0.73
N ALA A 14 -4.92 10.95 0.26
CA ALA A 14 -5.36 9.58 0.03
C ALA A 14 -6.80 9.49 -0.49
N GLU A 15 -7.69 10.39 -0.01
CA GLU A 15 -9.07 10.55 -0.46
C GLU A 15 -9.20 10.93 -1.96
N THR A 16 -8.12 11.39 -2.58
CA THR A 16 -8.08 11.79 -4.00
C THR A 16 -6.95 11.09 -4.76
N ASN A 17 -6.39 9.98 -4.23
CA ASN A 17 -5.29 9.24 -4.85
C ASN A 17 -4.06 10.09 -5.21
N THR A 18 -3.70 11.04 -4.35
CA THR A 18 -2.62 11.99 -4.59
C THR A 18 -1.36 11.63 -3.81
N CYS A 19 -0.24 11.53 -4.52
CA CYS A 19 1.10 11.41 -3.94
C CYS A 19 1.68 12.80 -3.64
N ALA A 20 2.35 12.99 -2.50
CA ALA A 20 2.95 14.29 -2.18
C ALA A 20 4.12 14.67 -3.10
N ILE A 21 4.88 13.68 -3.56
CA ILE A 21 5.89 13.87 -4.60
C ILE A 21 5.57 12.94 -5.75
N ARG A 22 5.29 13.51 -6.92
CA ARG A 22 4.97 12.74 -8.13
C ARG A 22 6.05 11.66 -8.37
N PRO A 23 5.69 10.37 -8.42
CA PRO A 23 6.65 9.31 -8.65
C PRO A 23 7.13 9.30 -10.11
N PRO A 24 8.34 8.78 -10.40
CA PRO A 24 8.76 8.45 -11.75
C PRO A 24 7.76 7.50 -12.44
N ALA A 25 7.72 7.52 -13.77
CA ALA A 25 6.88 6.60 -14.54
C ALA A 25 7.13 5.13 -14.15
N GLY A 26 6.05 4.37 -13.96
CA GLY A 26 6.09 2.97 -13.55
C GLY A 26 6.50 2.73 -12.09
N GLN A 27 6.65 3.78 -11.27
CA GLN A 27 6.89 3.65 -9.83
C GLN A 27 5.63 3.99 -9.05
N ALA A 28 5.34 3.22 -8.02
CA ALA A 28 4.30 3.57 -7.07
C ALA A 28 4.75 4.73 -6.16
N CYS A 29 3.79 5.38 -5.48
CA CYS A 29 4.08 6.50 -4.60
C CYS A 29 5.01 6.08 -3.45
N ALA A 30 6.24 6.60 -3.44
CA ALA A 30 7.20 6.33 -2.36
C ALA A 30 7.16 7.40 -1.26
N THR A 31 6.60 8.58 -1.54
CA THR A 31 6.66 9.74 -0.66
C THR A 31 5.26 10.28 -0.37
N PRO A 32 4.72 10.01 0.83
CA PRO A 32 3.39 10.44 1.25
C PRO A 32 3.41 11.90 1.71
N ASP A 33 2.24 12.52 1.85
CA ASP A 33 2.14 13.78 2.60
C ASP A 33 2.54 13.52 4.07
N ARG A 34 3.09 14.55 4.74
CA ARG A 34 3.48 14.46 6.15
C ARG A 34 2.28 14.59 7.09
N ARG A 35 1.20 15.21 6.62
CA ARG A 35 -0.07 15.33 7.32
C ARG A 35 -0.90 14.07 7.11
N SER A 36 -1.77 13.79 8.07
CA SER A 36 -2.75 12.72 7.96
C SER A 36 -4.11 13.26 7.54
N SER A 37 -4.86 12.46 6.78
CA SER A 37 -6.29 12.65 6.58
C SER A 37 -7.07 12.32 7.85
N LYS A 38 -8.29 12.86 7.98
CA LYS A 38 -9.20 12.50 9.08
C LYS A 38 -10.02 11.25 8.77
N GLU A 39 -10.01 10.81 7.52
CA GLU A 39 -10.70 9.58 7.10
C GLU A 39 -10.05 8.33 7.70
N LEU A 40 -10.83 7.25 7.75
CA LEU A 40 -10.38 5.94 8.23
C LEU A 40 -10.32 4.94 7.10
N PHE A 41 -9.16 4.32 6.93
CA PHE A 41 -8.92 3.33 5.90
C PHE A 41 -8.63 1.98 6.54
N VAL A 42 -9.04 0.91 5.84
CA VAL A 42 -8.71 -0.47 6.20
C VAL A 42 -7.93 -1.10 5.06
N LYS A 43 -6.67 -1.46 5.32
CA LYS A 43 -5.76 -2.04 4.32
C LYS A 43 -4.84 -3.07 4.97
N ARG A 44 -4.23 -3.92 4.16
CA ARG A 44 -3.24 -4.90 4.60
C ARG A 44 -1.82 -4.33 4.48
N ILE A 45 -1.00 -4.53 5.50
CA ILE A 45 0.42 -4.19 5.42
C ILE A 45 1.14 -5.20 4.53
N VAL A 46 1.69 -4.76 3.41
CA VAL A 46 2.41 -5.62 2.45
C VAL A 46 3.92 -5.45 2.49
N ALA A 47 4.42 -4.35 3.07
CA ALA A 47 5.85 -4.12 3.25
C ALA A 47 6.12 -3.19 4.42
N GLY A 48 7.29 -3.35 5.05
CA GLY A 48 7.74 -2.59 6.21
C GLY A 48 8.98 -1.73 5.94
N PRO A 49 9.53 -1.12 7.01
CA PRO A 49 10.69 -0.25 6.91
C PRO A 49 11.88 -0.94 6.22
N GLY A 50 12.43 -0.31 5.19
CA GLY A 50 13.61 -0.80 4.48
C GLY A 50 13.35 -1.87 3.42
N ASP A 51 12.13 -2.39 3.31
CA ASP A 51 11.78 -3.32 2.23
C ASP A 51 11.88 -2.63 0.86
N ARG A 52 12.44 -3.36 -0.11
CA ARG A 52 12.43 -2.96 -1.51
C ARG A 52 11.22 -3.57 -2.20
N ILE A 53 10.36 -2.76 -2.78
CA ILE A 53 9.14 -3.25 -3.44
C ILE A 53 8.96 -2.74 -4.85
N SER A 54 8.41 -3.60 -5.70
CA SER A 54 7.74 -3.28 -6.96
C SER A 54 6.43 -4.08 -7.02
N ILE A 55 5.54 -3.72 -7.93
CA ILE A 55 4.24 -4.38 -8.07
C ILE A 55 4.08 -4.82 -9.53
N SER A 56 3.68 -6.08 -9.75
CA SER A 56 3.39 -6.59 -11.09
C SER A 56 2.08 -7.38 -11.09
N HIS A 57 1.17 -7.07 -12.01
CA HIS A 57 -0.17 -7.64 -12.11
C HIS A 57 -0.92 -7.59 -10.76
N GLY A 58 -0.72 -6.51 -10.02
CA GLY A 58 -1.25 -6.33 -8.69
C GLY A 58 -0.44 -7.04 -7.59
N HIS A 59 0.43 -8.01 -7.87
CA HIS A 59 1.21 -8.74 -6.87
C HIS A 59 2.44 -7.96 -6.39
N VAL A 60 2.72 -8.04 -5.09
CA VAL A 60 3.90 -7.40 -4.50
C VAL A 60 5.14 -8.27 -4.71
N ILE A 61 6.18 -7.70 -5.30
CA ILE A 61 7.52 -8.26 -5.31
C ILE A 61 8.30 -7.55 -4.21
N ARG A 62 8.56 -8.24 -3.10
CA ARG A 62 9.25 -7.70 -1.92
C ARG A 62 10.63 -8.33 -1.80
N ASN A 63 11.66 -7.49 -1.75
CA ASN A 63 13.07 -7.90 -1.67
C ASN A 63 13.41 -8.93 -2.76
N ALA A 64 13.03 -8.64 -4.01
CA ALA A 64 13.18 -9.49 -5.19
C ALA A 64 12.44 -10.85 -5.15
N THR A 65 11.56 -11.07 -4.18
CA THR A 65 10.75 -12.27 -4.05
C THR A 65 9.27 -11.94 -4.24
N LEU A 66 8.56 -12.74 -5.04
CA LEU A 66 7.11 -12.63 -5.17
C LEU A 66 6.46 -12.96 -3.81
N ALA A 67 5.68 -12.04 -3.27
CA ALA A 67 4.96 -12.28 -2.03
C ALA A 67 3.89 -13.36 -2.24
N SER A 68 3.76 -14.26 -1.26
CA SER A 68 2.62 -15.19 -1.22
C SER A 68 1.39 -14.43 -0.74
N GLU A 69 0.36 -14.37 -1.59
CA GLU A 69 -0.83 -13.52 -1.43
C GLU A 69 -2.10 -14.28 -1.85
N ASP A 70 -2.39 -15.40 -1.19
CA ASP A 70 -3.57 -16.26 -1.43
C ASP A 70 -4.91 -15.60 -1.06
N PHE A 71 -4.86 -14.50 -0.30
CA PHE A 71 -6.01 -13.74 0.16
C PHE A 71 -6.50 -12.65 -0.80
N ILE A 72 -5.82 -12.41 -1.93
CA ILE A 72 -6.12 -11.26 -2.80
C ILE A 72 -7.14 -11.62 -3.88
N SER A 73 -7.95 -10.63 -4.25
CA SER A 73 -8.55 -10.59 -5.59
C SER A 73 -7.57 -9.84 -6.50
N PRO A 74 -6.85 -10.53 -7.40
CA PRO A 74 -5.91 -9.90 -8.31
C PRO A 74 -6.65 -9.02 -9.33
N CYS A 75 -5.92 -8.22 -10.11
CA CYS A 75 -6.53 -7.26 -11.03
C CYS A 75 -7.24 -7.89 -12.25
N GLY A 76 -7.19 -9.23 -12.40
CA GLY A 76 -7.74 -9.91 -13.57
C GLY A 76 -7.12 -9.38 -14.86
N ASP A 77 -7.94 -9.24 -15.90
CA ASP A 77 -7.53 -8.72 -17.22
C ASP A 77 -7.45 -7.18 -17.28
N GLN A 78 -7.54 -6.49 -16.14
CA GLN A 78 -7.45 -5.02 -16.06
C GLN A 78 -6.06 -4.60 -15.55
N PRO A 79 -5.11 -4.28 -16.45
CA PRO A 79 -3.73 -3.96 -16.05
C PRO A 79 -3.57 -2.52 -15.52
N GLU A 80 -4.52 -1.63 -15.81
CA GLU A 80 -4.42 -0.22 -15.41
C GLU A 80 -4.41 -0.08 -13.89
N GLY A 81 -3.41 0.63 -13.37
CA GLY A 81 -3.25 0.83 -11.93
C GLY A 81 -2.74 -0.39 -11.15
N CYS A 82 -2.26 -1.44 -11.84
CA CYS A 82 -1.79 -2.68 -11.22
C CYS A 82 -0.31 -3.03 -11.49
N ASP A 83 0.35 -2.31 -12.41
CA ASP A 83 1.77 -2.47 -12.68
C ASP A 83 2.58 -1.25 -12.24
N PHE A 84 3.48 -1.47 -11.29
CA PHE A 84 4.49 -0.52 -10.84
C PHE A 84 5.86 -1.21 -10.81
N PRO A 85 6.45 -1.49 -11.99
CA PRO A 85 7.65 -2.31 -12.11
C PRO A 85 8.92 -1.65 -11.54
N ARG A 86 8.92 -0.32 -11.35
CA ARG A 86 10.09 0.38 -10.82
C ARG A 86 10.17 0.18 -9.31
N THR A 87 11.21 -0.54 -8.88
CA THR A 87 11.48 -0.79 -7.47
C THR A 87 11.85 0.48 -6.72
N PHE A 88 11.34 0.63 -5.49
CA PHE A 88 11.77 1.64 -4.53
C PHE A 88 11.90 1.03 -3.13
N THR A 89 12.50 1.78 -2.20
CA THR A 89 12.63 1.36 -0.79
C THR A 89 11.55 2.04 0.04
N VAL A 90 10.81 1.26 0.83
CA VAL A 90 9.87 1.80 1.82
C VAL A 90 10.67 2.55 2.88
N ALA A 91 10.35 3.83 3.07
CA ALA A 91 11.08 4.69 3.99
C ALA A 91 11.11 4.11 5.42
N ALA A 92 12.21 4.38 6.13
CA ALA A 92 12.39 3.93 7.50
C ALA A 92 11.21 4.35 8.41
N GLY A 93 10.83 3.46 9.32
CA GLY A 93 9.73 3.69 10.25
C GLY A 93 8.36 3.87 9.58
N ARG A 94 8.13 3.33 8.37
CA ARG A 94 6.83 3.35 7.70
C ARG A 94 6.42 1.99 7.14
N TYR A 95 5.12 1.85 6.89
CA TYR A 95 4.50 0.65 6.31
C TYR A 95 3.83 0.98 4.98
N TYR A 96 3.93 0.05 4.03
CA TYR A 96 3.23 0.13 2.75
C TYR A 96 2.00 -0.77 2.78
N MET A 97 0.85 -0.25 2.36
CA MET A 97 -0.43 -0.90 2.56
C MET A 97 -1.19 -1.02 1.25
N LEU A 98 -1.75 -2.20 0.97
CA LEU A 98 -2.62 -2.42 -0.19
C LEU A 98 -3.99 -2.96 0.25
N GLY A 99 -5.01 -2.71 -0.56
CA GLY A 99 -6.26 -3.44 -0.44
C GLY A 99 -6.14 -4.84 -1.04
N ASP A 100 -6.91 -5.78 -0.50
CA ASP A 100 -6.92 -7.15 -1.01
C ASP A 100 -7.67 -7.24 -2.35
N ASN A 101 -8.61 -6.33 -2.64
CA ASN A 101 -9.18 -6.14 -3.96
C ASN A 101 -8.28 -5.20 -4.78
N ARG A 102 -7.31 -5.76 -5.51
CA ARG A 102 -6.20 -5.01 -6.10
C ARG A 102 -6.65 -4.02 -7.17
N GLY A 103 -7.58 -4.40 -8.03
CA GLY A 103 -8.07 -3.55 -9.13
C GLY A 103 -8.95 -2.39 -8.66
N ALA A 104 -9.58 -2.50 -7.49
CA ALA A 104 -10.56 -1.54 -6.99
C ALA A 104 -10.14 -0.83 -5.70
N SER A 105 -8.84 -0.79 -5.39
CA SER A 105 -8.34 -0.24 -4.13
C SER A 105 -7.51 1.02 -4.31
N ASP A 106 -8.00 2.09 -3.70
CA ASP A 106 -7.24 3.30 -3.42
C ASP A 106 -6.33 3.05 -2.23
N ASP A 107 -5.03 2.87 -2.48
CA ASP A 107 -4.07 2.48 -1.45
C ASP A 107 -2.67 3.08 -1.67
N SER A 108 -1.67 2.60 -0.92
CA SER A 108 -0.33 3.21 -0.89
C SER A 108 0.29 3.32 -2.28
N ARG A 109 -0.18 2.57 -3.30
CA ARG A 109 0.19 2.79 -4.71
C ARG A 109 0.13 4.25 -5.14
N TYR A 110 -0.88 4.97 -4.66
CA TYR A 110 -1.18 6.33 -5.07
C TYR A 110 -0.75 7.38 -4.05
N TRP A 111 -0.84 7.09 -2.76
CA TRP A 111 -0.62 8.07 -1.68
C TRP A 111 0.55 7.73 -0.73
N GLY A 112 1.19 6.57 -0.92
CA GLY A 112 2.47 6.23 -0.30
C GLY A 112 2.42 5.59 1.09
N PRO A 113 3.56 5.44 1.78
CA PRO A 113 3.66 4.69 3.02
C PRO A 113 3.14 5.43 4.27
N VAL A 114 2.58 4.69 5.22
CA VAL A 114 1.95 5.23 6.45
C VAL A 114 2.88 5.14 7.65
N ALA A 115 2.84 6.15 8.52
CA ALA A 115 3.55 6.12 9.79
C ALA A 115 2.84 5.20 10.82
N PRO A 116 3.58 4.44 11.65
CA PRO A 116 3.01 3.59 12.68
C PRO A 116 2.06 4.33 13.63
N ALA A 117 2.36 5.60 13.94
CA ALA A 117 1.54 6.44 14.80
C ALA A 117 0.15 6.76 14.21
N SER A 118 -0.05 6.58 12.90
CA SER A 118 -1.36 6.75 12.27
C SER A 118 -2.22 5.48 12.33
N ILE A 119 -1.65 4.34 12.77
CA ILE A 119 -2.36 3.07 12.89
C ILE A 119 -3.12 3.04 14.22
N ILE A 120 -4.43 2.82 14.13
CA ILE A 120 -5.33 2.82 15.28
C ILE A 120 -5.43 1.41 15.87
N GLY A 121 -5.48 0.39 15.01
CA GLY A 121 -5.63 -0.98 15.47
C GLY A 121 -5.47 -2.02 14.37
N ARG A 122 -5.36 -3.28 14.79
CA ARG A 122 -5.32 -4.46 13.92
C ARG A 122 -6.69 -5.12 13.91
N VAL A 123 -7.13 -5.56 12.73
CA VAL A 123 -8.35 -6.37 12.58
C VAL A 123 -7.97 -7.81 12.87
N GLN A 124 -8.40 -8.34 14.02
CA GLN A 124 -8.07 -9.71 14.44
C GLN A 124 -9.08 -10.75 13.95
N ARG A 125 -10.32 -10.32 13.67
CA ARG A 125 -11.39 -11.17 13.17
C ARG A 125 -12.44 -10.31 12.48
N VAL A 126 -12.74 -10.61 11.23
CA VAL A 126 -14.04 -10.28 10.65
C VAL A 126 -14.92 -11.48 11.00
N GLY A 127 -15.94 -11.28 11.83
CA GLY A 127 -16.83 -12.36 12.26
C GLY A 127 -17.60 -12.95 11.06
N PRO A 128 -18.19 -14.16 11.21
CA PRO A 128 -19.26 -14.57 10.30
C PRO A 128 -20.43 -13.58 10.36
#